data_AF-A0A1I4CCZ9-F1
#
_entry.id   AF-A0A1I4CCZ9-F1
#
_cell.length_a   1.000
_cell.length_b   1.000
_cell.length_c   1.000
_cell.angle_alpha   90.00
_cell.angle_beta   90.00
_cell.angle_gamma   90.00
#
_symmetry.space_group_name_H-M   'P 1'
#
loop_
_entity.id
_entity.type
_entity.pdbx_description
1 polymer ?
#
loop_
_entity_poly.entity_id
_entity_poly.type
_entity_poly.pdbx_seq_one_letter_code
_entity_poly.pdbx_strand_id
1 'polypeptide(L)'
;MISKKEIIGFSEIFDTENYQDYLSRINEIPKTLLIDVSTHLLSFYHADSFVSDHREFLTKWFCAENNELANEVNNKINEYIEETNKEIRIINTRTSLTLFEKVLSSENNPPEISNADFEVLLFKIYLALNEKLNQKDDIVIDSVKEDVEYPQLLCLAIANSLPKL
;
A
#
# COMPACT_ATOMS: atom_id res chain seq x y z
N MET A 1 14.14 -4.16 -21.07
CA MET A 1 13.99 -4.98 -19.84
C MET A 1 12.99 -4.21 -18.97
N ILE A 2 11.77 -4.72 -18.81
CA ILE A 2 10.76 -4.03 -17.99
C ILE A 2 11.21 -4.23 -16.54
N SER A 3 11.75 -3.18 -15.92
CA SER A 3 12.04 -3.16 -14.49
C SER A 3 10.72 -3.38 -13.76
N LYS A 4 10.55 -4.56 -13.17
CA LYS A 4 9.32 -4.92 -12.46
C LYS A 4 9.38 -4.20 -11.12
N LYS A 5 8.64 -3.10 -10.99
CA LYS A 5 8.55 -2.35 -9.75
C LYS A 5 7.86 -3.19 -8.68
N GLU A 6 8.50 -3.37 -7.55
CA GLU A 6 7.96 -4.09 -6.40
C GLU A 6 7.15 -3.16 -5.52
N ILE A 7 6.00 -3.62 -5.03
CA ILE A 7 5.24 -2.85 -4.05
C ILE A 7 5.82 -3.18 -2.68
N ILE A 8 6.33 -2.18 -1.96
CA ILE A 8 6.93 -2.43 -0.65
C ILE A 8 5.86 -2.72 0.39
N GLY A 9 6.06 -3.78 1.16
CA GLY A 9 5.19 -4.19 2.25
C GLY A 9 5.57 -3.52 3.56
N PHE A 10 5.00 -4.04 4.64
CA PHE A 10 5.20 -3.53 5.99
C PHE A 10 6.47 -4.11 6.60
N SER A 11 6.68 -5.41 6.39
CA SER A 11 7.73 -6.18 7.05
C SER A 11 9.13 -5.79 6.57
N GLU A 12 9.24 -5.22 5.37
CA GLU A 12 10.48 -4.68 4.83
C GLU A 12 10.95 -3.40 5.54
N ILE A 13 10.02 -2.68 6.20
CA ILE A 13 10.31 -1.41 6.87
C ILE A 13 10.28 -1.55 8.39
N PHE A 14 9.29 -2.27 8.91
CA PHE A 14 9.02 -2.43 10.35
C PHE A 14 9.16 -3.90 10.75
N ASP A 15 10.38 -4.42 10.65
CA ASP A 15 10.75 -5.83 10.90
C ASP A 15 10.49 -6.31 12.34
N THR A 16 10.40 -5.39 13.29
CA THR A 16 10.13 -5.68 14.71
C THR A 16 8.64 -5.66 15.08
N GLU A 17 7.77 -5.23 14.16
CA GLU A 17 6.35 -5.03 14.42
C GLU A 17 5.48 -5.99 13.60
N ASN A 18 4.29 -6.34 14.11
CA ASN A 18 3.37 -7.21 13.39
C ASN A 18 2.39 -6.38 12.54
N TYR A 19 2.47 -6.52 11.22
CA TYR A 19 1.59 -5.80 10.29
C TYR A 19 0.09 -6.09 10.53
N GLN A 20 -0.26 -7.26 11.05
CA GLN A 20 -1.65 -7.64 11.30
C GLN A 20 -2.32 -6.74 12.34
N ASP A 21 -1.54 -6.26 13.31
CA ASP A 21 -2.03 -5.36 14.35
C ASP A 21 -2.56 -4.08 13.72
N TYR A 22 -1.90 -3.57 12.67
CA TYR A 22 -2.27 -2.33 12.01
C TYR A 22 -3.52 -2.44 11.12
N LEU A 23 -3.87 -3.64 10.64
CA LEU A 23 -5.03 -3.81 9.75
C LEU A 23 -6.38 -3.47 10.40
N SER A 24 -6.47 -3.59 11.72
CA SER A 24 -7.66 -3.28 12.52
C SER A 24 -7.68 -1.84 13.03
N ARG A 25 -6.49 -1.22 13.17
CA ARG A 25 -6.30 0.16 13.66
C ARG A 25 -6.76 1.25 12.69
N ILE A 26 -7.18 0.88 11.48
CA ILE A 26 -7.92 1.79 10.61
C ILE A 26 -9.14 2.41 11.30
N ASN A 27 -9.73 1.70 12.27
CA ASN A 27 -10.87 2.19 13.05
C ASN A 27 -10.49 3.24 14.11
N GLU A 28 -9.19 3.49 14.34
CA GLU A 28 -8.68 4.55 15.22
C GLU A 28 -8.57 5.90 14.50
N ILE A 29 -8.73 5.93 13.17
CA ILE A 29 -8.67 7.16 12.38
C ILE A 29 -10.10 7.65 12.07
N PRO A 30 -10.39 8.95 12.20
CA PRO A 30 -11.66 9.53 11.80
C PRO A 30 -12.00 9.23 10.34
N LYS A 31 -13.24 8.80 10.10
CA LYS A 31 -13.72 8.38 8.78
C LYS A 31 -13.58 9.47 7.71
N THR A 32 -13.84 10.73 8.08
CA THR A 32 -13.72 11.88 7.17
C THR A 32 -12.29 12.03 6.66
N LEU A 33 -11.30 12.00 7.56
CA LEU A 33 -9.88 12.02 7.21
C LEU A 33 -9.50 10.87 6.29
N LEU A 34 -9.98 9.67 6.59
CA LEU A 34 -9.69 8.50 5.75
C LEU A 34 -10.29 8.62 4.36
N ILE A 35 -11.51 9.15 4.20
CA ILE A 35 -12.13 9.39 2.89
C ILE A 35 -11.29 10.41 2.11
N ASP A 36 -10.92 11.53 2.74
CA ASP A 36 -10.15 12.58 2.08
C ASP A 36 -8.79 12.05 1.63
N VAL A 37 -8.07 11.31 2.49
CA VAL A 37 -6.77 10.78 2.11
C VAL A 37 -6.88 9.63 1.11
N SER A 38 -7.80 8.69 1.28
CA SER A 38 -7.95 7.60 0.31
C SER A 38 -8.35 8.10 -1.09
N THR A 39 -9.21 9.11 -1.19
CA THR A 39 -9.54 9.75 -2.48
C THR A 39 -8.34 10.50 -3.07
N HIS A 40 -7.55 11.19 -2.24
CA HIS A 40 -6.31 11.81 -2.69
C HIS A 40 -5.30 10.77 -3.20
N LEU A 41 -5.12 9.65 -2.49
CA LEU A 41 -4.22 8.58 -2.90
C LEU A 41 -4.64 7.91 -4.21
N LEU A 42 -5.95 7.79 -4.45
CA LEU A 42 -6.50 7.31 -5.72
C LEU A 42 -6.29 8.28 -6.88
N SER A 43 -6.08 9.57 -6.59
CA SER A 43 -5.83 10.57 -7.63
C SER A 43 -4.42 10.50 -8.23
N PHE A 44 -3.48 9.86 -7.53
CA PHE A 44 -2.12 9.71 -8.02
C PHE A 44 -2.04 8.70 -9.16
N TYR A 45 -1.41 9.14 -10.25
CA TYR A 45 -1.09 8.28 -11.37
C TYR A 45 0.32 7.70 -11.20
N HIS A 46 0.53 6.49 -11.70
CA HIS A 46 1.79 5.76 -11.54
C HIS A 46 3.01 6.38 -12.25
N ALA A 47 2.79 7.44 -13.04
CA ALA A 47 3.82 8.23 -13.70
C ALA A 47 4.07 9.58 -13.00
N ASP A 48 3.37 9.89 -11.91
CA ASP A 48 3.65 11.09 -11.12
C ASP A 48 5.04 10.98 -10.49
N SER A 49 5.87 11.99 -10.75
CA SER A 49 7.25 12.04 -10.21
C SER A 49 7.26 11.89 -8.69
N PHE A 50 6.23 12.45 -8.05
CA PHE A 50 5.96 12.37 -6.63
C PHE A 50 5.88 10.93 -6.08
N VAL A 51 5.36 9.98 -6.86
CA VAL A 51 5.21 8.58 -6.46
C VAL A 51 6.45 7.75 -6.82
N SER A 52 7.28 8.27 -7.73
CA SER A 52 8.48 7.59 -8.22
C SER A 52 9.73 7.81 -7.37
N ASP A 53 9.80 8.94 -6.65
CA ASP A 53 10.88 9.25 -5.71
C ASP A 53 10.36 9.05 -4.28
N HIS A 54 10.79 7.96 -3.62
CA HIS A 54 10.35 7.64 -2.26
C HIS A 54 10.78 8.70 -1.25
N ARG A 55 11.89 9.40 -1.47
CA ARG A 55 12.35 10.45 -0.56
C ARG A 55 11.47 11.70 -0.68
N GLU A 56 11.14 12.11 -1.91
CA GLU A 56 10.20 13.22 -2.13
C GLU A 56 8.82 12.87 -1.55
N PHE A 57 8.39 11.63 -1.75
CA PHE A 57 7.16 11.10 -1.16
C PHE A 57 7.14 11.23 0.36
N LEU A 58 8.14 10.68 1.05
CA LEU A 58 8.21 10.70 2.52
C LEU A 58 8.25 12.13 3.07
N THR A 59 8.91 13.05 2.37
CA THR A 59 8.99 14.47 2.76
C THR A 59 7.63 15.18 2.70
N LYS A 60 6.72 14.75 1.84
CA LYS A 60 5.36 15.30 1.74
C LYS A 60 4.35 14.51 2.56
N TRP A 61 4.65 13.26 2.89
CA TRP A 61 3.81 12.43 3.74
C TRP A 61 3.94 12.81 5.22
N PHE A 62 5.17 13.01 5.69
CA PHE A 62 5.47 13.26 7.10
C PHE A 62 5.72 14.74 7.39
N CYS A 63 5.13 15.23 8.48
CA CYS A 63 5.41 16.54 9.03
C CYS A 63 6.78 16.58 9.72
N ALA A 64 7.20 17.78 10.13
CA ALA A 64 8.49 18.00 10.77
C ALA A 64 8.67 17.21 12.09
N GLU A 65 7.58 16.93 12.80
CA GLU A 65 7.58 16.17 14.07
C GLU A 65 7.95 14.69 13.83
N ASN A 66 7.67 14.17 12.64
CA ASN A 66 7.92 12.79 12.23
C ASN A 66 9.19 12.63 11.38
N ASN A 67 10.05 13.65 11.30
CA ASN A 67 11.26 13.63 10.47
C ASN A 67 12.23 12.49 10.84
N GLU A 68 12.36 12.16 12.12
CA GLU A 68 13.23 11.06 12.56
C GLU A 68 12.75 9.73 11.96
N LEU A 69 11.46 9.43 12.10
CA LEU A 69 10.83 8.25 11.50
C LEU A 69 10.92 8.27 9.97
N ALA A 70 10.67 9.42 9.33
CA ALA A 70 10.75 9.54 7.88
C ALA A 70 12.16 9.20 7.35
N ASN A 71 13.20 9.62 8.07
CA ASN A 71 14.59 9.29 7.73
C ASN A 71 14.90 7.80 7.95
N GLU A 72 14.40 7.21 9.05
CA GLU A 72 14.53 5.78 9.32
C GLU A 72 13.89 4.94 8.20
N VAL A 73 12.64 5.25 7.85
CA VAL A 73 11.91 4.59 6.76
C VAL A 73 12.67 4.75 5.44
N ASN A 74 13.17 5.95 5.13
CA ASN A 74 13.95 6.18 3.92
C ASN A 74 15.22 5.32 3.88
N ASN A 75 15.92 5.18 5.01
CA ASN A 75 17.10 4.33 5.09
C ASN A 75 16.76 2.85 4.87
N LYS A 76 15.70 2.34 5.51
CA LYS A 76 15.21 0.98 5.29
C LYS A 76 14.83 0.69 3.85
N ILE A 77 14.19 1.65 3.17
CA ILE A 77 13.89 1.55 1.73
C ILE A 77 15.18 1.45 0.92
N ASN A 78 16.18 2.29 1.19
CA ASN A 78 17.44 2.27 0.45
C ASN A 78 18.20 0.96 0.68
N GLU A 79 18.28 0.48 1.92
CA GLU A 79 18.85 -0.82 2.26
C GLU A 79 18.17 -1.94 1.46
N TYR A 80 16.84 -1.97 1.43
CA TYR A 80 16.07 -2.95 0.65
C TYR A 80 16.35 -2.86 -0.86
N ILE A 81 16.42 -1.64 -1.43
CA ILE A 81 16.76 -1.43 -2.85
C ILE A 81 18.17 -1.96 -3.13
N GLU A 82 19.14 -1.67 -2.27
CA GLU A 82 20.53 -2.11 -2.43
C GLU A 82 20.66 -3.65 -2.37
N GLU A 83 19.93 -4.30 -1.45
CA GLU A 83 19.95 -5.75 -1.29
C GLU A 83 19.26 -6.49 -2.44
N THR A 84 18.14 -5.97 -2.92
CA THR A 84 17.31 -6.66 -3.92
C THR A 84 17.59 -6.23 -5.35
N ASN A 85 18.22 -5.06 -5.54
CA ASN A 85 18.40 -4.39 -6.83
C ASN A 85 17.07 -4.20 -7.59
N LYS A 86 15.98 -3.93 -6.85
CA LYS A 86 14.63 -3.71 -7.39
C LYS A 86 14.21 -2.26 -7.22
N GLU A 87 13.49 -1.74 -8.22
CA GLU A 87 12.76 -0.50 -8.06
C GLU A 87 11.52 -0.74 -7.20
N ILE A 88 11.27 0.13 -6.22
CA ILE A 88 10.12 0.00 -5.33
C ILE A 88 9.02 1.02 -5.62
N ARG A 89 7.81 0.71 -5.15
CA ARG A 89 6.65 1.60 -5.10
C ARG A 89 5.98 1.49 -3.75
N ILE A 90 5.68 2.62 -3.15
CA ILE A 90 4.92 2.70 -1.90
C ILE A 90 3.42 2.76 -2.23
N ILE A 91 3.01 3.75 -3.03
CA ILE A 91 1.60 3.94 -3.39
C ILE A 91 1.18 2.98 -4.50
N ASN A 92 0.25 2.09 -4.17
CA ASN A 92 -0.43 1.20 -5.09
C ASN A 92 -1.93 1.52 -5.15
N THR A 93 -2.48 1.68 -6.37
CA THR A 93 -3.91 1.90 -6.61
C THR A 93 -4.79 0.84 -5.94
N ARG A 94 -4.39 -0.44 -5.94
CA ARG A 94 -5.16 -1.52 -5.31
C ARG A 94 -5.22 -1.35 -3.78
N THR A 95 -4.13 -0.91 -3.18
CA THR A 95 -4.06 -0.61 -1.75
C THR A 95 -4.94 0.58 -1.40
N SER A 96 -4.87 1.64 -2.21
CA SER A 96 -5.73 2.81 -2.07
C SER A 96 -7.23 2.47 -2.19
N LEU A 97 -7.61 1.61 -3.14
CA LEU A 97 -8.98 1.11 -3.27
C LEU A 97 -9.39 0.27 -2.06
N THR A 98 -8.53 -0.64 -1.61
CA THR A 98 -8.78 -1.47 -0.42
C THR A 98 -8.96 -0.61 0.83
N LEU A 99 -8.16 0.45 0.97
CA LEU A 99 -8.32 1.45 2.02
C LEU A 99 -9.69 2.11 1.92
N PHE A 100 -10.06 2.64 0.75
CA PHE A 100 -11.34 3.30 0.51
C PHE A 100 -12.54 2.37 0.83
N GLU A 101 -12.52 1.12 0.38
CA GLU A 101 -13.57 0.13 0.67
C GLU A 101 -13.72 -0.12 2.17
N LYS A 102 -12.59 -0.30 2.88
CA LYS A 102 -12.60 -0.49 4.34
C LYS A 102 -13.22 0.69 5.05
N VAL A 103 -12.91 1.91 4.60
CA VAL A 103 -13.45 3.16 5.16
C VAL A 103 -14.96 3.25 4.95
N LEU A 104 -15.45 2.90 3.76
CA LEU A 104 -16.89 2.86 3.50
C LEU A 104 -17.62 1.86 4.39
N SER A 105 -17.00 0.69 4.65
CA SER A 105 -17.56 -0.35 5.53
C SER A 105 -17.47 -0.06 7.02
N SER A 106 -16.67 0.93 7.45
CA SER A 106 -16.52 1.27 8.86
C SER A 106 -17.61 2.24 9.30
N GLU A 107 -18.23 1.94 10.44
CA GLU A 107 -19.17 2.81 11.14
C GLU A 107 -18.52 3.58 12.30
N ASN A 108 -17.22 3.34 12.54
CA ASN A 108 -16.51 3.94 13.66
C ASN A 108 -16.16 5.40 13.37
N ASN A 109 -16.39 6.24 14.38
CA ASN A 109 -15.97 7.64 14.35
C ASN A 109 -15.20 7.93 15.65
N PRO A 110 -13.90 7.56 15.70
CA PRO A 110 -13.06 7.75 16.88
C PRO A 110 -12.84 9.25 17.17
N PRO A 111 -12.37 9.59 18.39
CA PRO A 111 -11.99 10.96 18.73
C PRO A 111 -10.89 11.51 17.81
N GLU A 112 -10.71 12.84 17.85
CA GLU A 112 -9.67 13.52 17.09
C GLU A 112 -8.28 12.96 17.41
N ILE A 113 -7.49 12.77 16.35
CA ILE A 113 -6.10 12.33 16.38
C ILE A 113 -5.21 13.51 15.96
N SER A 114 -4.02 13.62 16.54
CA SER A 114 -3.07 14.65 16.11
C SER A 114 -2.61 14.37 14.67
N ASN A 115 -2.23 15.41 13.92
CA ASN A 115 -1.72 15.21 12.55
C ASN A 115 -0.48 14.31 12.53
N ALA A 116 0.44 14.50 13.48
CA ALA A 116 1.63 13.68 13.61
C ALA A 116 1.29 12.19 13.81
N ASP A 117 0.40 11.87 14.76
CA ASP A 117 0.01 10.49 15.02
C ASP A 117 -0.75 9.88 13.84
N PHE A 118 -1.59 10.68 13.18
CA PHE A 118 -2.35 10.29 12.01
C PHE A 118 -1.44 9.88 10.85
N GLU A 119 -0.43 10.68 10.51
CA GLU A 119 0.48 10.40 9.40
C GLU A 119 1.22 9.07 9.59
N VAL A 120 1.74 8.83 10.81
CA VAL A 120 2.44 7.59 11.18
C VAL A 120 1.49 6.40 11.11
N LEU A 121 0.32 6.53 11.74
CA LEU A 121 -0.64 5.45 11.79
C LEU A 121 -1.15 5.08 10.40
N LEU A 122 -1.49 6.09 9.58
CA LEU A 122 -1.94 5.87 8.22
C LEU A 122 -0.85 5.23 7.36
N PHE A 123 0.40 5.68 7.48
CA PHE A 123 1.52 5.09 6.74
C PHE A 123 1.67 3.60 7.03
N LYS A 124 1.68 3.26 8.33
CA LYS A 124 1.77 1.88 8.81
C LYS A 124 0.59 1.03 8.35
N ILE A 125 -0.64 1.54 8.43
CA ILE A 125 -1.83 0.87 7.89
C ILE A 125 -1.68 0.62 6.38
N TYR A 126 -1.20 1.62 5.64
CA TYR A 126 -1.05 1.53 4.19
C TYR A 126 -0.05 0.44 3.80
N LEU A 127 1.11 0.41 4.45
CA LEU A 127 2.10 -0.65 4.23
C LEU A 127 1.58 -2.02 4.68
N ALA A 128 0.82 -2.10 5.77
CA ALA A 128 0.20 -3.37 6.19
C ALA A 128 -0.82 -3.89 5.17
N LEU A 129 -1.52 -2.99 4.48
CA LEU A 129 -2.39 -3.35 3.37
C LEU A 129 -1.57 -3.79 2.14
N ASN A 130 -0.45 -3.12 1.83
CA ASN A 130 0.48 -3.57 0.78
C ASN A 130 0.94 -5.01 1.06
N GLU A 131 1.47 -5.27 2.25
CA GLU A 131 1.91 -6.59 2.71
C GLU A 131 0.83 -7.66 2.48
N LYS A 132 -0.39 -7.40 2.97
CA LYS A 132 -1.50 -8.34 2.84
C LYS A 132 -1.87 -8.62 1.37
N LEU A 133 -1.74 -7.64 0.49
CA LEU A 133 -2.03 -7.79 -0.93
C LEU A 133 -0.89 -8.52 -1.65
N ASN A 134 0.37 -8.22 -1.31
CA ASN A 134 1.55 -8.91 -1.83
C ASN A 134 1.49 -10.41 -1.49
N GLN A 135 1.21 -10.77 -0.24
CA GLN A 135 1.07 -12.17 0.18
C GLN A 135 -0.02 -12.92 -0.62
N LYS A 136 -1.13 -12.24 -0.95
CA LYS A 136 -2.17 -12.83 -1.81
C LYS A 136 -1.68 -13.03 -3.24
N ASP A 137 -0.93 -12.07 -3.78
CA ASP A 137 -0.39 -12.14 -5.13
C ASP A 137 0.65 -13.25 -5.24
N ASP A 138 1.49 -13.45 -4.22
CA ASP A 138 2.46 -14.54 -4.18
C ASP A 138 1.76 -15.92 -4.18
N ILE A 139 0.73 -16.10 -3.35
CA ILE A 139 -0.07 -17.33 -3.32
C ILE A 139 -0.71 -17.60 -4.69
N VAL A 140 -1.28 -16.58 -5.33
CA VAL A 140 -1.87 -16.72 -6.66
C VAL A 140 -0.81 -17.09 -7.68
N ILE A 141 0.33 -16.38 -7.70
CA ILE A 141 1.43 -16.63 -8.63
C ILE A 141 1.94 -18.07 -8.47
N ASP A 142 2.12 -18.54 -7.25
CA ASP A 142 2.61 -19.89 -6.98
C ASP A 142 1.58 -20.96 -7.39
N SER A 143 0.29 -20.72 -7.16
CA SER A 143 -0.77 -21.63 -7.63
C SER A 143 -0.87 -21.70 -9.17
N VAL A 144 -0.47 -20.64 -9.87
CA VAL A 144 -0.55 -20.56 -11.34
C VAL A 144 0.69 -21.14 -12.01
N LYS A 145 1.85 -21.12 -11.36
CA LYS A 145 3.07 -21.76 -11.89
C LYS A 145 2.91 -23.27 -12.08
N GLU A 146 2.00 -23.90 -11.35
CA GLU A 146 1.73 -25.34 -11.43
C GLU A 146 0.80 -25.73 -12.59
N ASP A 147 0.12 -24.77 -13.22
CA ASP A 147 -0.97 -25.06 -14.15
C ASP A 147 -0.78 -24.34 -15.52
N VAL A 148 -0.33 -25.10 -16.52
CA VAL A 148 0.11 -24.60 -17.84
C VAL A 148 -1.06 -24.02 -18.66
N GLU A 149 -2.31 -24.38 -18.35
CA GLU A 149 -3.52 -23.90 -19.06
C GLU A 149 -4.14 -22.64 -18.42
N TYR A 150 -3.67 -22.22 -17.25
CA TYR A 150 -4.27 -21.14 -16.46
C TYR A 150 -4.40 -19.77 -17.16
N PRO A 151 -3.45 -19.32 -18.01
CA PRO A 151 -3.58 -18.04 -18.70
C PRO A 151 -4.82 -17.96 -19.61
N GLN A 152 -5.25 -19.10 -20.17
CA GLN A 152 -6.42 -19.17 -21.05
C GLN A 152 -7.72 -19.15 -20.24
N LEU A 153 -7.74 -19.84 -19.10
CA LEU A 153 -8.90 -19.87 -18.19
C LEU A 153 -9.16 -18.50 -17.55
N LEU A 154 -8.12 -17.76 -17.16
CA LEU A 154 -8.26 -16.41 -16.62
C LEU A 154 -8.83 -15.45 -17.67
N CYS A 155 -8.33 -15.49 -18.90
CA CYS A 155 -8.86 -14.71 -20.02
C CYS A 155 -10.35 -15.04 -20.29
N LEU A 156 -10.72 -16.33 -20.22
CA LEU A 156 -12.10 -16.80 -20.37
C LEU A 156 -13.01 -16.34 -19.22
N ALA A 157 -12.52 -16.37 -17.97
CA ALA A 157 -13.27 -15.92 -16.80
C ALA A 157 -13.51 -14.40 -16.85
N ILE A 158 -12.50 -13.62 -17.23
CA ILE A 158 -12.63 -12.17 -17.43
C ILE A 158 -13.59 -11.87 -18.59
N ALA A 159 -13.45 -12.55 -19.73
CA ALA A 159 -14.36 -12.37 -20.87
C ALA A 159 -15.82 -12.71 -20.54
N ASN A 160 -16.07 -13.70 -19.70
CA ASN A 160 -17.42 -14.11 -19.31
C ASN A 160 -18.03 -13.25 -18.18
N SER A 161 -17.21 -12.53 -17.42
CA SER A 161 -17.66 -11.67 -16.31
C SER A 161 -17.93 -10.22 -16.76
N LEU A 162 -17.46 -9.84 -17.94
CA LEU A 162 -17.84 -8.59 -18.56
C LEU A 162 -19.29 -8.66 -19.09
N PRO A 163 -20.11 -7.62 -18.87
CA PRO A 163 -21.46 -7.57 -19.41
C PRO A 163 -21.40 -7.65 -20.94
N LYS A 164 -22.20 -8.55 -21.51
CA LYS A 164 -22.33 -8.67 -22.98
C LYS A 164 -22.95 -7.38 -23.52
N LEU A 165 -22.22 -6.68 -24.39
CA LEU A 165 -22.70 -5.54 -25.17
C LEU A 165 -23.86 -5.94 -26.09
#